data_AF-A0A202C3U2-F1
#
_entry.id   AF-A0A202C3U2-F1
#
_cell.length_a   1.000
_cell.length_b   1.000
_cell.length_c   1.000
_cell.angle_alpha   90.00
_cell.angle_beta   90.00
_cell.angle_gamma   90.00
#
_symmetry.space_group_name_H-M   'P 1'
#
loop_
_entity.id
_entity.type
_entity.pdbx_description
1 polymer ?
#
loop_
_entity_poly.entity_id
_entity_poly.type
_entity_poly.pdbx_seq_one_letter_code
_entity_poly.pdbx_strand_id
1 'polypeptide(L)'
;MKRLFYFVLLLVGISTIHSCKDLLDEDGNPLVDINDNTGLNGPRALYREITDSDTLATYYYNGLQLSKVVTDSMNSTTDLAWSGDKVSRIDFRGFLDLDGNGDLDKDSVIFTQQFTYGSTGRIETISENRSFFKRSTTAPYTPLVPGPQTLYKKTKTLYTLKYAAATAKLDSIIMRNGPEASGTPFVYTSYSKTKYEYTGDNVSKVTRNYGPMGSTGTMGAATTKLGYEFTNYDTKINPFTLIPNAYKISRLLSTEANDVKSWILSPNSPQRYSVTDLTTPIPTPVVFSTNYNYDAQTYMQKGYGINYIYKPL
;
A
#
# COMPACT_ATOMS: atom_id res chain seq x y z
N MET A 1 19.24 48.19 -13.59
CA MET A 1 18.23 47.51 -12.74
C MET A 1 16.86 47.28 -13.41
N LYS A 2 16.72 47.36 -14.74
CA LYS A 2 15.45 47.02 -15.43
C LYS A 2 15.49 45.71 -16.23
N ARG A 3 16.68 45.11 -16.42
CA ARG A 3 16.84 43.84 -17.17
C ARG A 3 16.80 42.58 -16.29
N LEU A 4 16.98 42.72 -14.98
CA LEU A 4 16.86 41.60 -14.02
C LEU A 4 15.39 41.21 -13.78
N PHE A 5 14.47 42.19 -13.83
CA PHE A 5 13.04 41.98 -13.63
C PHE A 5 12.39 41.14 -14.75
N TYR A 6 12.90 41.22 -15.98
CA TYR A 6 12.40 40.39 -17.09
C TYR A 6 12.84 38.92 -16.99
N PHE A 7 13.96 38.63 -16.34
CA PHE A 7 14.44 37.25 -16.14
C PHE A 7 13.66 36.50 -15.06
N VAL A 8 13.22 37.22 -14.01
CA VAL A 8 12.38 36.65 -12.95
C VAL A 8 10.93 36.43 -13.44
N LEU A 9 10.42 37.30 -14.31
CA LEU A 9 9.11 37.11 -14.95
C LEU A 9 9.09 35.95 -15.96
N LEU A 10 10.21 35.68 -16.63
CA LEU A 10 10.35 34.53 -17.53
C LEU A 10 10.44 33.19 -16.75
N LEU A 11 11.07 33.17 -15.57
CA LEU A 11 11.13 32.00 -14.70
C LEU A 11 9.78 31.67 -14.05
N VAL A 12 8.98 32.69 -13.70
CA VAL A 12 7.61 32.49 -13.19
C VAL A 12 6.64 32.06 -14.30
N GLY A 13 6.89 32.43 -15.56
CA GLY A 13 6.08 32.01 -16.70
C GLY A 13 6.30 30.56 -17.17
N ILE A 14 7.44 29.94 -16.83
CA ILE A 14 7.72 28.53 -17.20
C ILE A 14 7.31 27.56 -16.08
N SER A 15 7.18 28.02 -14.82
CA SER A 15 6.68 27.19 -13.72
C SER A 15 5.15 27.01 -13.69
N THR A 16 4.40 27.72 -14.54
CA THR A 16 2.93 27.55 -14.64
C THR A 16 2.51 26.53 -15.71
N ILE A 17 3.45 25.85 -16.36
CA ILE A 17 3.15 24.63 -17.10
C ILE A 17 3.17 23.46 -16.11
N HIS A 18 2.34 23.56 -15.07
CA HIS A 18 1.86 22.36 -14.42
C HIS A 18 1.08 21.61 -15.48
N SER A 19 1.48 20.36 -15.72
CA SER A 19 0.71 19.39 -16.49
C SER A 19 -0.63 19.21 -15.77
N CYS A 20 -1.58 20.11 -16.05
CA CYS A 20 -2.98 19.73 -16.07
C CYS A 20 -3.05 18.66 -17.13
N LYS A 21 -3.25 17.42 -16.71
CA LYS A 21 -3.73 16.37 -17.60
C LYS A 21 -4.89 16.97 -18.40
N ASP A 22 -4.77 17.04 -19.72
CA ASP A 22 -5.82 17.60 -20.58
C ASP A 22 -7.12 16.84 -20.29
N LEU A 23 -8.05 17.56 -19.67
CA LEU A 23 -9.39 17.08 -19.37
C LEU A 23 -10.37 17.53 -20.46
N LEU A 24 -9.89 17.93 -21.64
CA LEU A 24 -10.73 18.42 -22.73
C LEU A 24 -10.69 17.44 -23.90
N ASP A 25 -11.85 17.15 -24.51
CA ASP A 25 -11.90 16.44 -25.78
C ASP A 25 -11.42 17.33 -26.94
N GLU A 26 -11.38 16.75 -28.15
CA GLU A 26 -10.97 17.43 -29.39
C GLU A 26 -11.88 18.64 -29.73
N ASP A 27 -13.06 18.73 -29.10
CA ASP A 27 -14.04 19.80 -29.24
C ASP A 27 -13.96 20.85 -28.10
N GLY A 28 -13.01 20.72 -27.17
CA GLY A 28 -12.84 21.65 -26.05
C GLY A 28 -13.91 21.53 -24.97
N ASN A 29 -14.71 20.45 -24.97
CA ASN A 29 -15.60 20.15 -23.87
C ASN A 29 -14.79 19.47 -22.76
N PRO A 30 -15.09 19.75 -21.48
CA PRO A 30 -14.59 18.91 -20.41
C PRO A 30 -15.02 17.46 -20.68
N LEU A 31 -14.04 16.56 -20.84
CA LEU A 31 -14.24 15.13 -20.81
C LEU A 31 -15.17 14.85 -19.64
N VAL A 32 -16.29 14.15 -19.90
CA VAL A 32 -17.19 13.66 -18.85
C VAL A 32 -16.29 13.06 -17.77
N ASP A 33 -16.26 13.70 -16.61
CA ASP A 33 -15.21 13.44 -15.63
C ASP A 33 -15.40 12.02 -15.09
N ILE A 34 -14.66 11.07 -15.67
CA ILE A 34 -14.58 9.67 -15.21
C ILE A 34 -14.05 9.63 -13.76
N ASN A 35 -13.59 10.75 -13.21
CA ASN A 35 -13.13 10.92 -11.85
C ASN A 35 -14.03 11.79 -10.97
N ASP A 36 -15.28 12.08 -11.36
CA ASP A 36 -16.21 12.81 -10.48
C ASP A 36 -17.21 11.89 -9.77
N ASN A 37 -17.50 12.21 -8.52
CA ASN A 37 -18.37 11.45 -7.62
C ASN A 37 -19.82 11.99 -7.68
N THR A 38 -20.39 12.16 -8.88
CA THR A 38 -21.75 12.71 -9.04
C THR A 38 -22.82 11.61 -9.07
N GLY A 39 -23.99 11.91 -8.47
CA GLY A 39 -25.19 11.08 -8.63
C GLY A 39 -25.23 9.74 -7.89
N LEU A 40 -24.36 9.49 -6.89
CA LEU A 40 -24.33 8.20 -6.21
C LEU A 40 -25.50 8.01 -5.23
N ASN A 41 -26.39 7.06 -5.50
CA ASN A 41 -27.41 6.56 -4.58
C ASN A 41 -27.48 5.03 -4.71
N GLY A 42 -27.27 4.31 -3.60
CA GLY A 42 -27.17 2.84 -3.59
C GLY A 42 -25.75 2.31 -3.30
N PRO A 43 -25.53 0.97 -3.42
CA PRO A 43 -24.22 0.35 -3.22
C PRO A 43 -23.16 0.91 -4.17
N ARG A 44 -21.93 1.02 -3.68
CA ARG A 44 -20.79 1.58 -4.42
C ARG A 44 -19.52 0.78 -4.23
N ALA A 45 -18.61 0.91 -5.18
CA ALA A 45 -17.25 0.41 -5.08
C ALA A 45 -16.26 1.58 -5.10
N LEU A 46 -15.15 1.44 -4.37
CA LEU A 46 -13.99 2.30 -4.58
C LEU A 46 -13.40 1.97 -5.95
N TYR A 47 -13.34 2.95 -6.83
CA TYR A 47 -12.87 2.79 -8.21
C TYR A 47 -11.42 3.22 -8.39
N ARG A 48 -11.03 4.38 -7.86
CA ARG A 48 -9.65 4.87 -7.98
C ARG A 48 -9.17 5.62 -6.74
N GLU A 49 -7.87 5.54 -6.50
CA GLU A 49 -7.10 6.48 -5.70
C GLU A 49 -6.26 7.33 -6.66
N ILE A 50 -6.45 8.65 -6.67
CA ILE A 50 -5.72 9.56 -7.57
C ILE A 50 -5.12 10.72 -6.77
N THR A 51 -3.93 11.16 -7.14
CA THR A 51 -3.38 12.45 -6.73
C THR A 51 -3.61 13.47 -7.84
N ASP A 52 -3.22 14.71 -7.62
CA ASP A 52 -3.30 15.74 -8.65
C ASP A 52 -2.38 15.42 -9.85
N SER A 53 -1.35 14.58 -9.66
CA SER A 53 -0.35 14.24 -10.69
C SER A 53 -0.45 12.81 -11.25
N ASP A 54 -0.97 11.84 -10.51
CA ASP A 54 -0.94 10.43 -10.91
C ASP A 54 -2.08 9.58 -10.32
N THR A 55 -2.39 8.45 -10.95
CA THR A 55 -3.29 7.42 -10.43
C THR A 55 -2.52 6.44 -9.56
N LEU A 56 -2.82 6.42 -8.26
CA LEU A 56 -2.15 5.52 -7.31
C LEU A 56 -2.69 4.09 -7.41
N ALA A 57 -4.00 3.94 -7.61
CA ALA A 57 -4.65 2.65 -7.75
C ALA A 57 -5.94 2.73 -8.57
N THR A 58 -6.21 1.73 -9.41
CA THR A 58 -7.50 1.49 -10.05
C THR A 58 -8.01 0.09 -9.70
N TYR A 59 -9.25 0.03 -9.24
CA TYR A 59 -9.91 -1.16 -8.72
C TYR A 59 -10.91 -1.72 -9.73
N TYR A 60 -10.73 -2.98 -10.10
CA TYR A 60 -11.59 -3.71 -11.04
C TYR A 60 -12.36 -4.80 -10.30
N TYR A 61 -13.64 -4.94 -10.63
CA TYR A 61 -14.57 -5.83 -9.96
C TYR A 61 -15.25 -6.74 -10.96
N ASN A 62 -15.48 -7.99 -10.58
CA ASN A 62 -16.35 -8.93 -11.27
C ASN A 62 -17.60 -9.12 -10.40
N GLY A 63 -18.67 -8.37 -10.72
CA GLY A 63 -19.80 -8.22 -9.81
C GLY A 63 -19.36 -7.56 -8.50
N LEU A 64 -19.69 -8.18 -7.35
CA LEU A 64 -19.34 -7.66 -6.02
C LEU A 64 -17.89 -7.96 -5.59
N GLN A 65 -17.15 -8.78 -6.35
CA GLN A 65 -15.83 -9.25 -5.97
C GLN A 65 -14.74 -8.42 -6.65
N LEU A 66 -13.82 -7.87 -5.86
CA LEU A 66 -12.60 -7.23 -6.37
C LEU A 66 -11.75 -8.29 -7.08
N SER A 67 -11.52 -8.12 -8.38
CA SER A 67 -10.80 -9.10 -9.21
C SER A 67 -9.37 -8.68 -9.52
N LYS A 68 -9.12 -7.37 -9.65
CA LYS A 68 -7.81 -6.83 -9.99
C LYS A 68 -7.62 -5.42 -9.42
N VAL A 69 -6.40 -5.10 -9.02
CA VAL A 69 -5.97 -3.74 -8.72
C VAL A 69 -4.74 -3.42 -9.54
N VAL A 70 -4.80 -2.34 -10.31
CA VAL A 70 -3.64 -1.79 -11.02
C VAL A 70 -3.13 -0.61 -10.20
N THR A 71 -1.87 -0.67 -9.79
CA THR A 71 -1.18 0.43 -9.12
C THR A 71 -0.15 1.02 -10.05
N ASP A 72 0.13 2.31 -9.88
CA ASP A 72 1.18 3.08 -10.55
C ASP A 72 1.12 3.25 -12.09
N SER A 73 1.97 4.15 -12.57
CA SER A 73 2.14 4.49 -13.99
C SER A 73 2.84 3.41 -14.82
N MET A 74 3.49 2.43 -14.18
CA MET A 74 4.15 1.28 -14.81
C MET A 74 3.23 0.05 -14.89
N ASN A 75 1.96 0.19 -14.50
CA ASN A 75 0.90 -0.80 -14.62
C ASN A 75 1.15 -2.06 -13.77
N SER A 76 1.69 -1.89 -12.56
CA SER A 76 1.83 -2.98 -11.58
C SER A 76 0.46 -3.56 -11.27
N THR A 77 0.32 -4.88 -11.42
CA THR A 77 -0.96 -5.57 -11.34
C THR A 77 -1.01 -6.48 -10.13
N THR A 78 -2.10 -6.39 -9.38
CA THR A 78 -2.48 -7.31 -8.32
C THR A 78 -3.77 -8.02 -8.70
N ASP A 79 -3.71 -9.33 -8.95
CA ASP A 79 -4.88 -10.16 -9.26
C ASP A 79 -5.36 -10.89 -7.99
N LEU A 80 -6.68 -10.99 -7.81
CA LEU A 80 -7.32 -11.64 -6.67
C LEU A 80 -8.13 -12.85 -7.14
N ALA A 81 -7.84 -14.01 -6.55
CA ALA A 81 -8.64 -15.21 -6.74
C ALA A 81 -9.53 -15.47 -5.51
N TRP A 82 -10.77 -15.87 -5.76
CA TRP A 82 -11.78 -16.11 -4.73
C TRP A 82 -12.14 -17.59 -4.64
N SER A 83 -12.47 -18.02 -3.43
CA SER A 83 -13.11 -19.31 -3.14
C SER A 83 -14.35 -19.02 -2.29
N GLY A 84 -15.53 -19.06 -2.93
CA GLY A 84 -16.76 -18.54 -2.33
C GLY A 84 -16.65 -17.04 -2.04
N ASP A 85 -16.81 -16.67 -0.78
CA ASP A 85 -16.76 -15.29 -0.26
C ASP A 85 -15.38 -14.87 0.27
N LYS A 86 -14.36 -15.73 0.12
CA LYS A 86 -13.01 -15.49 0.65
C LYS A 86 -11.99 -15.37 -0.47
N VAL A 87 -11.09 -14.40 -0.36
CA VAL A 87 -9.90 -14.32 -1.22
C VAL A 87 -8.96 -15.45 -0.84
N SER A 88 -8.71 -16.38 -1.75
CA SER A 88 -7.87 -17.56 -1.54
C SER A 88 -6.41 -17.31 -1.94
N ARG A 89 -6.19 -16.44 -2.93
CA ARG A 89 -4.86 -16.13 -3.47
C ARG A 89 -4.80 -14.71 -4.01
N ILE A 90 -3.64 -14.08 -3.85
CA ILE A 90 -3.29 -12.81 -4.48
C ILE A 90 -1.98 -12.99 -5.23
N ASP A 91 -1.95 -12.56 -6.49
CA ASP A 91 -0.75 -12.52 -7.32
C ASP A 91 -0.39 -11.07 -7.64
N PHE A 92 0.84 -10.68 -7.37
CA PHE A 92 1.37 -9.37 -7.73
C PHE A 92 2.47 -9.49 -8.78
N ARG A 93 2.47 -8.57 -9.73
CA ARG A 93 3.52 -8.41 -10.75
C ARG A 93 3.72 -6.92 -11.01
N GLY A 94 4.90 -6.40 -10.77
CA GLY A 94 5.17 -4.99 -11.02
C GLY A 94 6.38 -4.45 -10.28
N PHE A 95 6.32 -3.17 -9.95
CA PHE A 95 7.34 -2.43 -9.22
C PHE A 95 6.78 -2.01 -7.87
N LEU A 96 7.64 -1.99 -6.86
CA LEU A 96 7.28 -1.56 -5.51
C LEU A 96 8.32 -0.57 -5.04
N ASP A 97 7.91 0.34 -4.18
CA ASP A 97 8.80 1.15 -3.36
C ASP A 97 9.17 0.30 -2.13
N LEU A 98 10.20 -0.55 -2.25
CA LEU A 98 10.52 -1.52 -1.20
C LEU A 98 11.09 -0.84 0.06
N ASP A 99 11.80 0.27 -0.10
CA ASP A 99 12.44 1.03 0.99
C ASP A 99 11.54 2.13 1.58
N GLY A 100 10.43 2.48 0.90
CA GLY A 100 9.43 3.43 1.38
C GLY A 100 9.84 4.90 1.20
N ASN A 101 10.74 5.19 0.25
CA ASN A 101 11.25 6.54 0.02
C ASN A 101 10.31 7.44 -0.83
N GLY A 102 9.24 6.86 -1.39
CA GLY A 102 8.26 7.54 -2.23
C GLY A 102 8.45 7.32 -3.74
N ASP A 103 9.57 6.76 -4.15
CA ASP A 103 9.90 6.44 -5.55
C ASP A 103 9.84 4.92 -5.80
N LEU A 104 9.35 4.52 -6.97
CA LEU A 104 9.32 3.10 -7.34
C LEU A 104 10.72 2.58 -7.67
N ASP A 105 11.03 1.39 -7.16
CA ASP A 105 12.25 0.69 -7.53
C ASP A 105 12.25 0.32 -9.01
N LYS A 106 13.44 0.35 -9.63
CA LYS A 106 13.64 -0.09 -11.03
C LYS A 106 13.60 -1.61 -11.20
N ASP A 107 13.76 -2.33 -10.09
CA ASP A 107 13.72 -3.78 -10.02
C ASP A 107 12.26 -4.24 -9.89
N SER A 108 11.86 -5.21 -10.70
CA SER A 108 10.49 -5.72 -10.62
C SER A 108 10.39 -6.87 -9.62
N VAL A 109 9.20 -6.98 -9.03
CA VAL A 109 8.85 -7.99 -8.05
C VAL A 109 7.64 -8.75 -8.56
N ILE A 110 7.69 -10.07 -8.38
CA ILE A 110 6.54 -10.95 -8.54
C ILE A 110 6.36 -11.71 -7.23
N PHE A 111 5.15 -11.73 -6.69
CA PHE A 111 4.83 -12.59 -5.57
C PHE A 111 3.47 -13.25 -5.71
N THR A 112 3.33 -14.40 -5.08
CA THR A 112 2.05 -15.08 -4.88
C THR A 112 1.84 -15.29 -3.39
N GLN A 113 0.73 -14.78 -2.87
CA GLN A 113 0.27 -14.98 -1.51
C GLN A 113 -0.92 -15.94 -1.53
N GLN A 114 -0.86 -16.98 -0.69
CA GLN A 114 -1.96 -17.93 -0.49
C GLN A 114 -2.50 -17.82 0.93
N PHE A 115 -3.82 -17.62 1.03
CA PHE A 115 -4.51 -17.30 2.27
C PHE A 115 -5.17 -18.55 2.85
N THR A 116 -4.87 -18.84 4.11
CA THR A 116 -5.51 -19.92 4.86
C THR A 116 -6.37 -19.32 5.95
N TYR A 117 -7.61 -19.80 6.04
CA TYR A 117 -8.60 -19.32 6.99
C TYR A 117 -8.84 -20.37 8.07
N GLY A 118 -8.94 -19.93 9.32
CA GLY A 118 -9.30 -20.78 10.44
C GLY A 118 -10.79 -21.13 10.48
N SER A 119 -11.17 -21.93 11.47
CA SER A 119 -12.57 -22.31 11.73
C SER A 119 -13.49 -21.10 12.01
N THR A 120 -12.92 -20.00 12.50
CA THR A 120 -13.64 -18.74 12.74
C THR A 120 -13.85 -17.90 11.48
N GLY A 121 -13.38 -18.38 10.32
CA GLY A 121 -13.48 -17.66 9.05
C GLY A 121 -12.51 -16.50 8.88
N ARG A 122 -11.56 -16.30 9.80
CA ARG A 122 -10.50 -15.28 9.73
C ARG A 122 -9.22 -15.86 9.13
N ILE A 123 -8.40 -15.00 8.54
CA ILE A 123 -7.11 -15.39 7.95
C ILE A 123 -6.16 -15.76 9.09
N GLU A 124 -5.67 -16.99 9.15
CA GLU A 124 -4.70 -17.41 10.19
C GLU A 124 -3.27 -17.39 9.67
N THR A 125 -3.07 -17.80 8.41
CA THR A 125 -1.76 -17.80 7.78
C THR A 125 -1.82 -17.30 6.35
N ILE A 126 -0.73 -16.67 5.92
CA ILE A 126 -0.46 -16.32 4.52
C ILE A 126 0.92 -16.87 4.18
N SER A 127 0.99 -17.75 3.18
CA SER A 127 2.27 -18.19 2.62
C SER A 127 2.58 -17.38 1.36
N GLU A 128 3.77 -16.83 1.26
CA GLU A 128 4.22 -16.04 0.12
C GLU A 128 5.48 -16.62 -0.51
N ASN A 129 5.48 -16.73 -1.84
CA ASN A 129 6.69 -16.92 -2.63
C ASN A 129 6.92 -15.65 -3.43
N ARG A 130 8.11 -15.06 -3.30
CA ARG A 130 8.48 -13.80 -3.97
C ARG A 130 9.75 -13.97 -4.79
N SER A 131 9.77 -13.37 -5.97
CA SER A 131 10.89 -13.32 -6.90
C SER A 131 11.22 -11.87 -7.23
N PHE A 132 12.51 -11.55 -7.23
CA PHE A 132 13.03 -10.23 -7.55
C PHE A 132 13.84 -10.28 -8.84
N PHE A 133 13.61 -9.32 -9.71
CA PHE A 133 14.25 -9.22 -11.01
C PHE A 133 14.94 -7.88 -11.15
N LYS A 134 16.17 -7.89 -11.67
CA LYS A 134 16.97 -6.69 -11.91
C LYS A 134 17.38 -6.61 -13.37
N ARG A 135 17.56 -5.39 -13.88
CA ARG A 135 18.18 -5.19 -15.20
C ARG A 135 19.70 -5.26 -15.06
N SER A 136 20.36 -5.96 -15.98
CA SER A 136 21.82 -5.90 -16.09
C SER A 136 22.25 -4.51 -16.56
N THR A 137 23.12 -3.87 -15.80
CA THR A 137 23.67 -2.53 -16.09
C THR A 137 25.13 -2.56 -16.58
N THR A 138 25.66 -3.75 -16.93
CA THR A 138 27.05 -3.89 -17.42
C THR A 138 27.22 -3.26 -18.80
N ALA A 139 28.17 -2.33 -18.95
CA ALA A 139 28.58 -1.76 -20.24
C ALA A 139 28.86 -2.88 -21.28
N PRO A 140 28.55 -2.68 -22.59
CA PRO A 140 28.48 -1.41 -23.31
C PRO A 140 27.05 -0.89 -23.53
N TYR A 141 26.07 -1.28 -22.72
CA TYR A 141 24.69 -0.80 -22.87
C TYR A 141 24.58 0.68 -22.47
N THR A 142 24.91 1.57 -23.40
CA THR A 142 24.38 2.94 -23.45
C THR A 142 22.86 2.85 -23.55
N PRO A 143 22.11 3.71 -22.84
CA PRO A 143 20.74 3.48 -22.37
C PRO A 143 19.64 3.62 -23.44
N LEU A 144 19.88 3.18 -24.68
CA LEU A 144 18.88 3.24 -25.75
C LEU A 144 17.90 2.06 -25.73
N VAL A 145 18.35 0.88 -25.28
CA VAL A 145 17.49 -0.31 -25.18
C VAL A 145 17.74 -0.98 -23.83
N PRO A 146 16.77 -0.94 -22.90
CA PRO A 146 16.94 -1.62 -21.63
C PRO A 146 17.11 -3.13 -21.83
N GLY A 147 18.13 -3.73 -21.21
CA GLY A 147 18.34 -5.18 -21.24
C GLY A 147 17.23 -5.96 -20.51
N PRO A 148 17.17 -7.30 -20.70
CA PRO A 148 16.14 -8.13 -20.08
C PRO A 148 16.26 -8.13 -18.55
N GLN A 149 15.11 -8.20 -17.88
CA GLN A 149 15.02 -8.41 -16.44
C GLN A 149 15.47 -9.83 -16.10
N THR A 150 16.39 -9.98 -15.15
CA THR A 150 16.96 -11.27 -14.73
C THR A 150 16.63 -11.55 -13.28
N LEU A 151 16.17 -12.77 -13.00
CA LEU A 151 15.91 -13.23 -11.63
C LEU A 151 17.21 -13.22 -10.83
N TYR A 152 17.25 -12.51 -9.71
CA TYR A 152 18.44 -12.45 -8.86
C TYR A 152 18.20 -12.91 -7.41
N LYS A 153 16.95 -12.96 -6.96
CA LYS A 153 16.61 -13.36 -5.59
C LYS A 153 15.22 -14.00 -5.55
N LYS A 154 15.10 -15.05 -4.74
CA LYS A 154 13.81 -15.64 -4.34
C LYS A 154 13.72 -15.65 -2.84
N THR A 155 12.53 -15.43 -2.32
CA THR A 155 12.24 -15.52 -0.88
C THR A 155 10.94 -16.27 -0.63
N LYS A 156 10.90 -16.94 0.50
CA LYS A 156 9.71 -17.56 1.05
C LYS A 156 9.38 -16.91 2.38
N THR A 157 8.14 -16.51 2.51
CA THR A 157 7.64 -15.82 3.70
C THR A 157 6.41 -16.52 4.22
N LEU A 158 6.34 -16.70 5.54
CA LEU A 158 5.14 -17.14 6.23
C LEU A 158 4.69 -16.04 7.19
N TYR A 159 3.47 -15.56 6.98
CA TYR A 159 2.80 -14.65 7.89
C TYR A 159 1.81 -15.46 8.73
N THR A 160 1.87 -15.28 10.06
CA THR A 160 0.89 -15.80 11.01
C THR A 160 0.13 -14.63 11.61
N LEU A 161 -1.18 -14.64 11.47
CA LEU A 161 -2.06 -13.62 12.01
C LEU A 161 -2.64 -14.11 13.33
N LYS A 162 -2.62 -13.26 14.35
CA LYS A 162 -3.20 -13.53 15.66
C LYS A 162 -4.29 -12.52 15.94
N TYR A 163 -5.35 -12.99 16.57
CA TYR A 163 -6.50 -12.17 16.95
C TYR A 163 -6.69 -12.21 18.45
N ALA A 164 -7.09 -11.08 19.02
CA ALA A 164 -7.41 -10.98 20.44
C ALA A 164 -8.66 -11.83 20.75
N ALA A 165 -8.57 -12.72 21.75
CA ALA A 165 -9.68 -13.62 22.09
C ALA A 165 -10.95 -12.87 22.53
N ALA A 166 -10.79 -11.75 23.24
CA ALA A 166 -11.90 -10.99 23.79
C ALA A 166 -12.64 -10.11 22.75
N THR A 167 -11.92 -9.56 21.77
CA THR A 167 -12.48 -8.56 20.83
C THR A 167 -12.54 -9.05 19.39
N ALA A 168 -11.94 -10.20 19.09
CA ALA A 168 -11.75 -10.74 17.75
C ALA A 168 -10.95 -9.82 16.79
N LYS A 169 -10.37 -8.71 17.28
CA LYS A 169 -9.56 -7.79 16.49
C LYS A 169 -8.18 -8.37 16.20
N LEU A 170 -7.58 -7.99 15.07
CA LEU A 170 -6.24 -8.41 14.70
C LEU A 170 -5.26 -7.89 15.75
N ASP A 171 -4.64 -8.78 16.51
CA ASP A 171 -3.67 -8.42 17.55
C ASP A 171 -2.28 -8.24 16.95
N SER A 172 -1.85 -9.19 16.12
CA SER A 172 -0.52 -9.16 15.55
C SER A 172 -0.38 -9.93 14.24
N ILE A 173 0.59 -9.51 13.44
CA ILE A 173 1.10 -10.28 12.30
C ILE A 173 2.56 -10.61 12.59
N ILE A 174 2.87 -11.89 12.58
CA ILE A 174 4.23 -12.42 12.73
C ILE A 174 4.68 -12.91 11.37
N MET A 175 5.71 -12.27 10.82
CA MET A 175 6.35 -12.66 9.58
C MET A 175 7.62 -13.45 9.88
N ARG A 176 7.84 -14.53 9.14
CA ARG A 176 9.13 -15.23 9.05
C ARG A 176 9.53 -15.30 7.58
N ASN A 177 10.73 -14.83 7.25
CA ASN A 177 11.22 -14.73 5.87
C ASN A 177 12.61 -15.33 5.75
N GLY A 178 12.89 -15.94 4.59
CA GLY A 178 14.19 -16.49 4.25
C GLY A 178 14.44 -16.53 2.75
N PRO A 179 15.71 -16.50 2.32
CA PRO A 179 16.06 -16.71 0.93
C PRO A 179 15.78 -18.15 0.50
N GLU A 180 15.29 -18.33 -0.72
CA GLU A 180 15.21 -19.64 -1.36
C GLU A 180 16.33 -19.78 -2.38
N ALA A 181 17.26 -20.69 -2.12
CA ALA A 181 18.36 -21.02 -3.02
C ALA A 181 18.34 -22.51 -3.39
N SER A 182 18.61 -22.81 -4.66
CA SER A 182 18.66 -24.17 -5.16
C SER A 182 19.79 -24.95 -4.49
N GLY A 183 19.54 -26.22 -4.13
CA GLY A 183 20.53 -27.09 -3.49
C GLY A 183 20.79 -26.82 -2.01
N THR A 184 20.10 -25.87 -1.39
CA THR A 184 20.19 -25.60 0.07
C THR A 184 18.86 -25.84 0.77
N PRO A 185 18.83 -26.50 1.94
CA PRO A 185 17.62 -26.59 2.75
C PRO A 185 17.10 -25.19 3.10
N PHE A 186 15.80 -24.97 2.88
CA PHE A 186 15.18 -23.70 3.19
C PHE A 186 15.13 -23.45 4.70
N VAL A 187 15.54 -22.26 5.12
CA VAL A 187 15.47 -21.80 6.52
C VAL A 187 14.99 -20.35 6.58
N TYR A 188 14.19 -20.05 7.60
CA TYR A 188 13.84 -18.66 7.92
C TYR A 188 15.02 -17.99 8.62
N THR A 189 15.44 -16.84 8.10
CA THR A 189 16.63 -16.10 8.58
C THR A 189 16.28 -14.76 9.21
N SER A 190 15.07 -14.26 8.98
CA SER A 190 14.58 -12.98 9.48
C SER A 190 13.12 -13.07 9.92
N TYR A 191 12.72 -12.16 10.80
CA TYR A 191 11.33 -12.01 11.23
C TYR A 191 10.91 -10.54 11.23
N SER A 192 9.60 -10.33 11.15
CA SER A 192 8.99 -9.13 11.69
C SER A 192 7.81 -9.47 12.59
N LYS A 193 7.53 -8.60 13.56
CA LYS A 193 6.35 -8.69 14.41
C LYS A 193 5.66 -7.34 14.44
N THR A 194 4.49 -7.27 13.84
CA THR A 194 3.60 -6.12 13.89
C THR A 194 2.55 -6.36 14.97
N LYS A 195 2.39 -5.42 15.90
CA LYS A 195 1.33 -5.40 16.92
C LYS A 195 0.37 -4.25 16.60
N TYR A 196 -0.93 -4.52 16.69
CA TYR A 196 -2.00 -3.55 16.47
C TYR A 196 -2.72 -3.27 17.79
N GLU A 197 -3.01 -2.00 18.04
CA GLU A 197 -3.74 -1.52 19.21
C GLU A 197 -4.89 -0.63 18.74
N TYR A 198 -6.01 -0.63 19.47
CA TYR A 198 -7.27 -0.08 19.00
C TYR A 198 -7.90 0.89 19.99
N THR A 199 -8.52 1.95 19.46
CA THR A 199 -9.45 2.81 20.19
C THR A 199 -10.83 2.63 19.55
N GLY A 200 -11.77 2.01 20.28
CA GLY A 200 -12.98 1.49 19.64
C GLY A 200 -12.59 0.50 18.53
N ASP A 201 -13.16 0.64 17.35
CA ASP A 201 -12.85 -0.22 16.18
C ASP A 201 -11.72 0.32 15.28
N ASN A 202 -11.17 1.49 15.61
CA ASN A 202 -10.11 2.12 14.84
C ASN A 202 -8.73 1.70 15.36
N VAL A 203 -7.81 1.40 14.44
CA VAL A 203 -6.40 1.13 14.76
C VAL A 203 -5.78 2.42 15.28
N SER A 204 -5.44 2.47 16.56
CA SER A 204 -4.86 3.68 17.18
C SER A 204 -3.34 3.69 17.14
N LYS A 205 -2.72 2.50 17.20
CA LYS A 205 -1.27 2.36 17.23
C LYS A 205 -0.82 1.05 16.61
N VAL A 206 0.31 1.11 15.93
CA VAL A 206 1.01 -0.04 15.36
C VAL A 206 2.46 0.02 15.77
N THR A 207 3.00 -1.07 16.30
CA THR A 207 4.44 -1.21 16.56
C THR A 207 4.98 -2.37 15.75
N ARG A 208 6.03 -2.13 14.98
CA ARG A 208 6.68 -3.15 14.17
C ARG A 208 8.13 -3.32 14.57
N ASN A 209 8.49 -4.56 14.87
CA ASN A 209 9.85 -4.97 15.20
C ASN A 209 10.40 -5.83 14.07
N TYR A 210 11.67 -5.62 13.72
CA TYR A 210 12.43 -6.48 12.81
C TYR A 210 13.63 -7.06 13.51
N GLY A 211 14.00 -8.29 13.17
CA GLY A 211 15.23 -8.88 13.66
C GLY A 211 15.59 -10.20 12.96
N PRO A 212 16.77 -10.75 13.26
CA PRO A 212 17.19 -12.04 12.75
C PRO A 212 16.43 -13.18 13.43
N MET A 213 16.28 -14.29 12.72
CA MET A 213 15.87 -15.56 13.31
C MET A 213 17.10 -16.27 13.87
N GLY A 214 17.00 -16.81 15.08
CA GLY A 214 18.02 -17.69 15.66
C GLY A 214 18.06 -19.06 14.98
N SER A 215 19.15 -19.80 15.17
CA SER A 215 19.38 -21.12 14.58
C SER A 215 18.33 -22.19 14.95
N THR A 216 17.62 -21.99 16.05
CA THR A 216 16.53 -22.86 16.54
C THR A 216 15.13 -22.38 16.12
N GLY A 217 15.03 -21.37 15.25
CA GLY A 217 13.75 -20.80 14.81
C GLY A 217 13.11 -19.82 15.81
N THR A 218 13.84 -19.41 16.85
CA THR A 218 13.43 -18.37 17.79
C THR A 218 13.66 -16.98 17.21
N MET A 219 12.84 -15.99 17.60
CA MET A 219 13.07 -14.59 17.22
C MET A 219 14.24 -14.03 18.03
N GLY A 220 15.28 -13.53 17.35
CA GLY A 220 16.40 -12.85 17.98
C GLY A 220 16.04 -11.45 18.51
N ALA A 221 17.04 -10.70 18.96
CA ALA A 221 16.85 -9.31 19.37
C ALA A 221 16.44 -8.44 18.17
N ALA A 222 15.51 -7.50 18.39
CA ALA A 222 15.07 -6.61 17.34
C ALA A 222 16.18 -5.61 16.97
N THR A 223 16.49 -5.49 15.69
CA THR A 223 17.46 -4.54 15.13
C THR A 223 16.79 -3.23 14.72
N THR A 224 15.50 -3.28 14.38
CA THR A 224 14.71 -2.11 13.99
C THR A 224 13.37 -2.13 14.70
N LYS A 225 12.91 -0.96 15.15
CA LYS A 225 11.64 -0.80 15.85
C LYS A 225 10.95 0.49 15.40
N LEU A 226 9.82 0.35 14.72
CA LEU A 226 9.03 1.47 14.23
C LEU A 226 7.69 1.54 14.95
N GLY A 227 7.27 2.75 15.30
CA GLY A 227 5.98 3.07 15.88
C GLY A 227 5.16 3.95 14.95
N TYR A 228 3.89 3.61 14.80
CA TYR A 228 2.90 4.37 14.03
C TYR A 228 1.72 4.67 14.93
N GLU A 229 1.31 5.93 15.02
CA GLU A 229 0.15 6.34 15.81
C GLU A 229 -0.84 7.08 14.94
N PHE A 230 -2.13 6.77 15.12
CA PHE A 230 -3.25 7.28 14.36
C PHE A 230 -4.23 7.95 15.34
N THR A 231 -4.46 9.24 15.15
CA THR A 231 -5.20 10.07 16.10
C THR A 231 -6.22 10.96 15.38
N ASN A 232 -7.14 11.53 16.16
CA ASN A 232 -8.20 12.40 15.66
C ASN A 232 -9.03 11.72 14.57
N TYR A 233 -9.53 10.53 14.88
CA TYR A 233 -10.45 9.84 13.99
C TYR A 233 -11.74 10.64 13.81
N ASP A 234 -12.19 10.71 12.56
CA ASP A 234 -13.54 11.14 12.24
C ASP A 234 -14.59 10.08 12.61
N THR A 235 -15.85 10.37 12.28
CA THR A 235 -16.97 9.43 12.42
C THR A 235 -17.59 9.07 11.06
N LYS A 236 -16.83 9.19 9.98
CA LYS A 236 -17.27 9.09 8.58
C LYS A 236 -16.71 7.81 7.95
N ILE A 237 -17.17 7.47 6.74
CA ILE A 237 -16.86 6.17 6.14
C ILE A 237 -15.49 6.22 5.47
N ASN A 238 -14.58 5.35 5.94
CA ASN A 238 -13.30 5.14 5.30
C ASN A 238 -13.49 4.39 3.96
N PRO A 239 -12.89 4.84 2.83
CA PRO A 239 -13.03 4.22 1.52
C PRO A 239 -12.62 2.74 1.50
N PHE A 240 -11.66 2.38 2.35
CA PHE A 240 -11.13 1.01 2.45
C PHE A 240 -12.09 0.04 3.15
N THR A 241 -13.25 0.50 3.63
CA THR A 241 -14.35 -0.39 4.04
C THR A 241 -14.97 -1.13 2.85
N LEU A 242 -14.84 -0.60 1.64
CA LEU A 242 -15.33 -1.21 0.39
C LEU A 242 -14.37 -2.23 -0.22
N ILE A 243 -13.20 -2.43 0.40
CA ILE A 243 -12.12 -3.27 -0.12
C ILE A 243 -11.96 -4.53 0.76
N PRO A 244 -11.81 -5.73 0.16
CA PRO A 244 -11.67 -6.97 0.92
C PRO A 244 -10.50 -6.93 1.91
N ASN A 245 -10.73 -7.42 3.12
CA ASN A 245 -9.73 -7.39 4.20
C ASN A 245 -8.41 -8.10 3.82
N ALA A 246 -8.50 -9.20 3.05
CA ALA A 246 -7.32 -9.93 2.57
C ALA A 246 -6.42 -9.06 1.69
N TYR A 247 -7.00 -8.24 0.80
CA TYR A 247 -6.25 -7.32 -0.03
C TYR A 247 -5.62 -6.19 0.79
N LYS A 248 -6.34 -5.65 1.78
CA LYS A 248 -5.80 -4.63 2.69
C LYS A 248 -4.57 -5.15 3.43
N ILE A 249 -4.65 -6.37 3.97
CA ILE A 249 -3.51 -7.04 4.62
C ILE A 249 -2.38 -7.25 3.61
N SER A 250 -2.67 -7.77 2.42
CA SER A 250 -1.67 -7.93 1.35
C SER A 250 -0.92 -6.63 1.02
N ARG A 251 -1.65 -5.51 0.89
CA ARG A 251 -1.09 -4.17 0.66
C ARG A 251 -0.17 -3.71 1.80
N LEU A 252 -0.50 -4.03 3.05
CA LEU A 252 0.37 -3.71 4.21
C LEU A 252 1.64 -4.58 4.26
N LEU A 253 1.59 -5.78 3.68
CA LEU A 253 2.70 -6.74 3.67
C LEU A 253 3.56 -6.67 2.39
N SER A 254 3.18 -5.84 1.40
CA SER A 254 3.88 -5.80 0.12
C SER A 254 5.29 -5.21 0.22
N THR A 255 5.52 -4.27 1.15
CA THR A 255 6.81 -3.59 1.39
C THR A 255 7.18 -3.58 2.88
N GLU A 256 8.39 -3.15 3.19
CA GLU A 256 8.92 -3.16 4.57
C GLU A 256 8.43 -1.98 5.44
N ALA A 257 7.83 -0.94 4.85
CA ALA A 257 7.42 0.26 5.59
C ALA A 257 5.92 0.60 5.48
N ASN A 258 5.12 -0.27 4.87
CA ASN A 258 3.71 0.03 4.58
C ASN A 258 2.78 0.08 5.81
N ASP A 259 3.26 -0.21 7.02
CA ASP A 259 2.44 -0.13 8.24
C ASP A 259 1.95 1.30 8.56
N VAL A 260 2.57 2.33 7.97
CA VAL A 260 2.04 3.70 8.00
C VAL A 260 0.62 3.80 7.44
N LYS A 261 0.23 2.87 6.56
CA LYS A 261 -1.13 2.76 6.00
C LYS A 261 -2.04 1.86 6.82
N SER A 262 -1.65 1.39 8.00
CA SER A 262 -2.47 0.45 8.80
C SER A 262 -3.87 0.99 9.16
N TRP A 263 -4.07 2.31 9.10
CA TRP A 263 -5.38 2.93 9.24
C TRP A 263 -6.42 2.44 8.21
N ILE A 264 -6.02 1.87 7.07
CA ILE A 264 -6.95 1.26 6.10
C ILE A 264 -7.75 0.07 6.69
N LEU A 265 -7.28 -0.51 7.80
CA LEU A 265 -8.00 -1.56 8.52
C LEU A 265 -9.13 -1.01 9.39
N SER A 266 -9.22 0.31 9.55
CA SER A 266 -10.19 0.98 10.40
C SER A 266 -11.48 1.33 9.65
N PRO A 267 -12.64 1.38 10.32
CA PRO A 267 -13.89 1.85 9.71
C PRO A 267 -13.93 3.36 9.45
N ASN A 268 -13.20 4.15 10.24
CA ASN A 268 -13.09 5.61 10.10
C ASN A 268 -11.68 6.01 9.65
N SER A 269 -11.45 7.30 9.40
CA SER A 269 -10.15 7.81 8.93
C SER A 269 -9.49 8.75 9.96
N PRO A 270 -8.17 8.61 10.24
CA PRO A 270 -7.47 9.48 11.17
C PRO A 270 -7.02 10.77 10.51
N GLN A 271 -7.39 11.93 11.08
CA GLN A 271 -6.92 13.23 10.58
C GLN A 271 -5.42 13.45 10.79
N ARG A 272 -4.79 12.65 11.67
CA ARG A 272 -3.36 12.73 11.96
C ARG A 272 -2.76 11.34 12.11
N TYR A 273 -1.61 11.12 11.48
CA TYR A 273 -0.75 9.99 11.79
C TYR A 273 0.68 10.43 12.09
N SER A 274 1.45 9.57 12.73
CA SER A 274 2.88 9.79 12.94
C SER A 274 3.70 8.53 12.73
N VAL A 275 4.98 8.71 12.39
CA VAL A 275 5.99 7.66 12.27
C VAL A 275 7.12 7.97 13.23
N THR A 276 7.56 6.99 14.01
CA THR A 276 8.56 7.15 15.05
C THR A 276 9.56 6.01 15.03
N ASP A 277 10.85 6.31 15.00
CA ASP A 277 11.90 5.32 15.25
C ASP A 277 12.08 5.13 16.76
N LEU A 278 11.64 3.97 17.25
CA LEU A 278 11.64 3.60 18.66
C LEU A 278 12.94 2.90 19.09
N THR A 279 13.95 2.81 18.22
CA THR A 279 15.30 2.34 18.59
C THR A 279 16.14 3.44 19.22
N THR A 280 15.81 4.70 18.95
CA THR A 280 16.52 5.85 19.50
C THR A 280 16.15 6.09 20.98
N PRO A 281 17.10 6.52 21.84
CA PRO A 281 16.81 6.76 23.27
C PRO A 281 15.74 7.83 23.53
N ILE A 282 15.65 8.84 22.65
CA ILE A 282 14.64 9.89 22.70
C ILE A 282 13.95 9.95 21.33
N PRO A 283 12.91 9.13 21.11
CA PRO A 283 12.21 9.07 19.84
C PRO A 283 11.51 10.39 19.51
N THR A 284 11.72 10.89 18.29
CA THR A 284 11.01 12.07 17.78
C THR A 284 10.04 11.65 16.67
N PRO A 285 8.72 11.84 16.86
CA PRO A 285 7.74 11.47 15.85
C PRO A 285 7.74 12.47 14.68
N VAL A 286 7.72 11.96 13.46
CA VAL A 286 7.36 12.73 12.26
C VAL A 286 5.84 12.67 12.11
N VAL A 287 5.19 13.83 12.04
CA VAL A 287 3.73 13.95 12.09
C VAL A 287 3.19 14.43 10.76
N PHE A 288 2.13 13.78 10.31
CA PHE A 288 1.38 14.13 9.11
C PHE A 288 -0.07 14.42 9.49
N SER A 289 -0.69 15.39 8.85
CA SER A 289 -2.08 15.76 9.12
C SER A 289 -2.80 16.09 7.83
N THR A 290 -4.12 15.91 7.84
CA THR A 290 -4.97 16.24 6.71
C THR A 290 -6.34 16.67 7.18
N ASN A 291 -7.03 17.42 6.32
CA ASN A 291 -8.45 17.67 6.46
C ASN A 291 -9.16 16.90 5.35
N TYR A 292 -10.07 16.02 5.76
CA TYR A 292 -10.82 15.20 4.85
C TYR A 292 -12.03 15.95 4.29
N ASN A 293 -12.32 15.69 3.02
CA ASN A 293 -13.58 16.05 2.39
C ASN A 293 -14.43 14.79 2.21
N TYR A 294 -15.75 14.93 2.30
CA TYR A 294 -16.69 13.83 2.17
C TYR A 294 -17.85 14.23 1.28
N ASP A 295 -18.49 13.23 0.67
CA ASP A 295 -19.74 13.42 -0.03
C ASP A 295 -20.95 13.50 0.94
N ALA A 296 -22.13 13.73 0.38
CA ALA A 296 -23.38 13.81 1.14
C ALA A 296 -23.74 12.51 1.89
N GLN A 297 -23.16 11.37 1.50
CA GLN A 297 -23.34 10.06 2.15
C GLN A 297 -22.16 9.68 3.04
N THR A 298 -21.32 10.65 3.40
CA THR A 298 -20.20 10.52 4.34
C THR A 298 -19.02 9.67 3.86
N TYR A 299 -18.96 9.34 2.57
CA TYR A 299 -17.79 8.69 1.98
C TYR A 299 -16.70 9.72 1.73
N MET A 300 -15.48 9.39 2.14
CA MET A 300 -14.30 10.25 1.97
C MET A 300 -14.01 10.49 0.49
N GLN A 301 -13.96 11.74 0.06
CA GLN A 301 -13.62 12.11 -1.32
C GLN A 301 -12.17 12.56 -1.45
N LYS A 302 -11.59 13.18 -0.40
CA LYS A 302 -10.19 13.66 -0.42
C LYS A 302 -9.55 13.55 0.96
N GLY A 303 -8.28 13.16 1.01
CA GLY A 303 -7.47 13.11 2.23
C GLY A 303 -6.01 12.78 1.95
N TYR A 304 -5.08 13.36 2.72
CA TYR A 304 -3.62 13.23 2.53
C TYR A 304 -3.16 13.48 1.08
N GLY A 305 -3.82 14.41 0.37
CA GLY A 305 -3.50 14.69 -1.05
C GLY A 305 -4.01 13.65 -2.04
N ILE A 306 -4.81 12.67 -1.59
CA ILE A 306 -5.40 11.62 -2.41
C ILE A 306 -6.89 11.89 -2.56
N ASN A 307 -7.40 11.89 -3.79
CA ASN A 307 -8.81 11.86 -4.11
C ASN A 307 -9.27 10.41 -4.30
N TYR A 308 -10.44 10.10 -3.78
CA TYR A 308 -11.05 8.77 -3.82
C TYR A 308 -12.27 8.82 -4.72
N ILE A 309 -12.20 8.09 -5.82
CA ILE A 309 -13.25 8.04 -6.84
C ILE A 309 -14.04 6.76 -6.62
N TYR A 310 -15.36 6.89 -6.61
CA TYR A 310 -16.30 5.79 -6.46
C TYR A 310 -17.06 5.57 -7.76
N LYS A 311 -17.61 4.36 -7.90
CA LYS A 311 -18.58 4.05 -8.95
C LYS A 311 -19.77 3.28 -8.37
N PRO A 312 -20.96 3.37 -8.98
CA PRO A 312 -22.05 2.45 -8.68
C PRO A 312 -21.57 0.99 -8.84
N LEU A 313 -21.99 0.13 -7.91
CA LEU A 313 -21.61 -1.28 -7.89
C LEU A 313 -22.56 -2.14 -8.74
#